data_AF-A0A7V9H8A2-F1
#
_entry.id   AF-A0A7V9H8A2-F1
#
_cell.length_a   1.000
_cell.length_b   1.000
_cell.length_c   1.000
_cell.angle_alpha   90.00
_cell.angle_beta   90.00
_cell.angle_gamma   90.00
#
_symmetry.space_group_name_H-M   'P 1'
#
loop_
_entity.id
_entity.type
_entity.pdbx_description
1 polymer ?
#
loop_
_entity_poly.entity_id
_entity_poly.type
_entity_poly.pdbx_seq_one_letter_code
_entity_poly.pdbx_strand_id
1 'polypeptide(L)'
;DENYPDRVLLAEANQWPADVVEYFGKGDEAHMAFHFPVMPRMFMAVRREEAAPIYEILEQTPAIPGNCQWGLFLRNHDELTLEMVTDEERDYMYAEYAKDPRMKINVGIRKRLAPLLDNGRDEIELMNAILFSLPGSPVLYYGDEIAMGDNVFLGDRDGVRTPMQWTGDRNGGFSRADFAQLYAPPLIDPVYGFQAVNVEAQLRHSTSLLRWMRRFIALRKEHPVFGLGTYEPLPPSNPRIFAHIRSYEDDLVLCVHNLARSAQAVELDLSKYKGRHPVELFGRSRFPRIGEWPYLLTLAPRGFYWFQLVEADEDE
;
A
#
# COMPACT_ATOMS: atom_id res chain seq x y z
N ASP A 1 11.00 19.49 20.97
CA ASP A 1 9.85 20.43 21.00
C ASP A 1 10.07 21.80 21.63
N GLU A 2 11.01 22.03 22.57
CA GLU A 2 11.12 23.33 23.27
C GLU A 2 11.29 24.55 22.34
N ASN A 3 12.05 24.42 21.25
CA ASN A 3 12.34 25.55 20.35
C ASN A 3 11.38 25.63 19.14
N TYR A 4 10.74 24.51 18.78
CA TYR A 4 9.90 24.40 17.59
C TYR A 4 8.77 23.39 17.86
N PRO A 5 7.61 23.84 18.39
CA PRO A 5 6.46 22.98 18.59
C PRO A 5 5.86 22.52 17.24
N ASP A 6 5.10 21.43 17.27
CA ASP A 6 4.38 20.85 16.13
C ASP A 6 5.26 20.55 14.90
N ARG A 7 6.52 20.13 15.15
CA ARG A 7 7.42 19.61 14.12
C ARG A 7 7.45 18.10 14.16
N VAL A 8 7.76 17.50 13.01
CA VAL A 8 7.88 16.05 12.88
C VAL A 8 9.32 15.69 12.57
N LEU A 9 9.81 14.65 13.23
CA LEU A 9 11.06 13.97 12.90
C LEU A 9 10.70 12.59 12.38
N LEU A 10 11.12 12.28 11.15
CA LEU A 10 10.89 11.01 10.48
C LEU A 10 12.24 10.30 10.30
N ALA A 11 12.37 9.12 10.89
CA ALA A 11 13.55 8.27 10.81
C ALA A 11 13.48 7.34 9.59
N GLU A 12 14.56 7.32 8.82
CA GLU A 12 14.83 6.32 7.80
C GLU A 12 15.75 5.25 8.39
N ALA A 13 15.15 4.22 8.99
CA ALA A 13 15.86 3.11 9.59
C ALA A 13 15.43 1.80 8.93
N ASN A 14 16.19 1.33 7.94
CA ASN A 14 15.98 0.03 7.32
C ASN A 14 16.59 -1.08 8.19
N GLN A 15 15.88 -1.50 9.25
CA GLN A 15 16.29 -2.56 10.19
C GLN A 15 15.13 -3.54 10.45
N TRP A 16 15.36 -4.59 11.24
CA TRP A 16 14.29 -5.48 11.71
C TRP A 16 13.30 -4.72 12.61
N PRO A 17 12.02 -5.15 12.71
CA PRO A 17 11.00 -4.39 13.43
C PRO A 17 11.39 -3.99 14.86
N ALA A 18 12.02 -4.91 15.61
CA ALA A 18 12.45 -4.65 16.98
C ALA A 18 13.48 -3.51 17.08
N ASP A 19 14.43 -3.44 16.15
CA ASP A 19 15.49 -2.43 16.13
C ASP A 19 14.95 -1.08 15.62
N VAL A 20 13.98 -1.09 14.69
CA VAL A 20 13.35 0.15 14.21
C VAL A 20 12.56 0.83 15.32
N VAL A 21 11.94 0.06 16.22
CA VAL A 21 11.18 0.61 17.34
C VAL A 21 12.07 1.39 18.31
N GLU A 22 13.36 1.07 18.42
CA GLU A 22 14.30 1.81 19.27
C GLU A 22 14.41 3.29 18.88
N TYR A 23 14.25 3.64 17.60
CA TYR A 23 14.28 5.02 17.11
C TYR A 23 13.11 5.89 17.60
N PHE A 24 12.07 5.28 18.18
CA PHE A 24 11.01 6.04 18.87
C PHE A 24 11.38 6.39 20.31
N GLY A 25 12.43 5.77 20.87
CA GLY A 25 12.79 5.90 22.28
C GLY A 25 11.60 5.54 23.19
N LYS A 26 11.30 6.42 24.13
CA LYS A 26 10.07 6.36 24.96
C LYS A 26 9.02 7.37 24.49
N GLY A 27 9.07 7.77 23.22
CA GLY A 27 8.30 8.86 22.64
C GLY A 27 9.06 10.20 22.65
N ASP A 28 10.38 10.16 22.83
CA ASP A 28 11.26 11.33 22.99
C ASP A 28 12.36 11.45 21.91
N GLU A 29 12.36 10.57 20.91
CA GLU A 29 13.30 10.62 19.78
C GLU A 29 12.59 10.98 18.44
N ALA A 30 12.39 10.02 17.54
CA ALA A 30 11.64 10.25 16.31
C ALA A 30 10.14 10.17 16.54
N HIS A 31 9.38 11.02 15.84
CA HIS A 31 7.92 10.98 15.85
C HIS A 31 7.40 9.90 14.90
N MET A 32 8.13 9.69 13.80
CA MET A 32 7.80 8.69 12.80
C MET A 32 9.03 7.88 12.41
N ALA A 33 8.81 6.63 12.03
CA ALA A 33 9.81 5.79 11.37
C ALA A 33 9.17 5.05 10.20
N PHE A 34 9.93 4.80 9.14
CA PHE A 34 9.43 4.01 8.01
C PHE A 34 9.30 2.53 8.38
N HIS A 35 8.16 1.93 8.05
CA HIS A 35 7.89 0.52 8.30
C HIS A 35 8.47 -0.38 7.20
N PHE A 36 9.79 -0.34 7.04
CA PHE A 36 10.53 -1.13 6.04
C PHE A 36 10.19 -2.63 6.04
N PRO A 37 10.05 -3.31 7.19
CA PRO A 37 9.86 -4.76 7.19
C PRO A 37 8.57 -5.26 6.53
N VAL A 38 7.48 -4.48 6.59
CA VAL A 38 6.17 -4.85 6.03
C VAL A 38 6.18 -4.81 4.50
N MET A 39 6.88 -3.84 3.92
CA MET A 39 6.83 -3.58 2.47
C MET A 39 7.20 -4.81 1.62
N PRO A 40 8.34 -5.51 1.83
CA PRO A 40 8.68 -6.70 1.06
C PRO A 40 7.69 -7.85 1.25
N ARG A 41 7.16 -8.02 2.47
CA ARG A 41 6.20 -9.09 2.79
C ARG A 41 4.86 -8.87 2.10
N MET A 42 4.44 -7.62 1.87
CA MET A 42 3.25 -7.32 1.05
C MET A 42 3.42 -7.83 -0.40
N PHE A 43 4.58 -7.56 -1.03
CA PHE A 43 4.86 -8.07 -2.37
C PHE A 43 4.90 -9.61 -2.37
N MET A 44 5.59 -10.22 -1.42
CA MET A 44 5.64 -11.68 -1.29
C MET A 44 4.24 -12.29 -1.12
N ALA A 45 3.41 -11.73 -0.24
CA ALA A 45 2.07 -12.21 0.05
C ALA A 45 1.16 -12.16 -1.19
N VAL A 46 1.21 -11.05 -1.95
CA VAL A 46 0.46 -10.90 -3.19
C VAL A 46 0.93 -11.91 -4.25
N ARG A 47 2.24 -12.19 -4.33
CA ARG A 47 2.78 -13.12 -5.32
C ARG A 47 2.58 -14.59 -4.97
N ARG A 48 2.73 -14.96 -3.70
CA ARG A 48 2.44 -16.30 -3.16
C ARG A 48 0.94 -16.59 -3.07
N GLU A 49 0.12 -15.54 -3.09
CA GLU A 49 -1.31 -15.60 -2.83
C GLU A 49 -1.62 -16.11 -1.41
N GLU A 50 -0.81 -15.68 -0.44
CA GLU A 50 -0.88 -16.12 0.96
C GLU A 50 -0.70 -14.93 1.90
N ALA A 51 -1.59 -14.79 2.89
CA ALA A 51 -1.61 -13.65 3.81
C ALA A 51 -0.62 -13.78 4.97
N ALA A 52 -0.11 -14.99 5.24
CA ALA A 52 0.78 -15.30 6.36
C ALA A 52 1.99 -14.34 6.48
N PRO A 53 2.72 -13.99 5.39
CA PRO A 53 3.87 -13.08 5.50
C PRO A 53 3.51 -11.71 6.07
N ILE A 54 2.29 -11.21 5.81
CA ILE A 54 1.83 -9.92 6.33
C ILE A 54 1.45 -10.05 7.81
N TYR A 55 0.74 -11.13 8.19
CA TYR A 55 0.39 -11.36 9.59
C TYR A 55 1.61 -11.54 10.48
N GLU A 56 2.55 -12.39 10.07
CA GLU A 56 3.76 -12.71 10.84
C GLU A 56 4.61 -11.47 11.09
N ILE A 57 4.82 -10.62 10.08
CA ILE A 57 5.66 -9.43 10.27
C ILE A 57 4.98 -8.36 11.14
N LEU A 58 3.66 -8.22 11.06
CA LEU A 58 2.90 -7.30 11.90
C LEU A 58 2.84 -7.79 13.35
N GLU A 59 2.75 -9.10 13.58
CA GLU A 59 2.81 -9.70 14.91
C GLU A 59 4.20 -9.56 15.55
N GLN A 60 5.26 -9.67 14.74
CA GLN A 60 6.64 -9.44 15.18
C GLN A 60 6.99 -7.97 15.40
N THR A 61 6.13 -7.03 15.00
CA THR A 61 6.38 -5.60 15.15
C THR A 61 5.94 -5.15 16.56
N PRO A 62 6.86 -4.70 17.42
CA PRO A 62 6.49 -4.27 18.77
C PRO A 62 5.57 -3.05 18.77
N ALA A 63 4.83 -2.88 19.87
CA ALA A 63 4.04 -1.67 20.09
C ALA A 63 4.95 -0.44 20.20
N ILE A 64 4.50 0.67 19.61
CA ILE A 64 5.21 1.96 19.63
C ILE A 64 4.58 2.91 20.68
N PRO A 65 5.30 3.95 21.13
CA PRO A 65 4.73 4.98 22.00
C PRO A 65 3.49 5.65 21.38
N GLY A 66 2.52 6.04 22.21
CA GLY A 66 1.23 6.57 21.74
C GLY A 66 1.29 7.92 21.01
N ASN A 67 2.42 8.62 21.10
CA ASN A 67 2.70 9.86 20.37
C ASN A 67 3.52 9.64 19.08
N CYS A 68 3.85 8.40 18.75
CA CYS A 68 4.63 8.02 17.57
C CYS A 68 3.73 7.39 16.48
N GLN A 69 4.25 7.30 15.25
CA GLN A 69 3.48 6.78 14.13
C GLN A 69 4.36 6.10 13.07
N TRP A 70 3.86 5.03 12.45
CA TRP A 70 4.54 4.39 11.33
C TRP A 70 4.39 5.19 10.02
N GLY A 71 5.46 5.26 9.23
CA GLY A 71 5.44 5.68 7.82
C GLY A 71 5.31 4.46 6.91
N LEU A 72 4.18 4.31 6.24
CA LEU A 72 3.89 3.18 5.36
C LEU A 72 4.19 3.56 3.91
N PHE A 73 4.84 2.70 3.13
CA PHE A 73 5.09 2.95 1.71
C PHE A 73 5.19 1.64 0.93
N LEU A 74 4.91 1.70 -0.37
CA LEU A 74 5.12 0.56 -1.29
C LEU A 74 6.45 0.67 -2.02
N ARG A 75 6.78 1.87 -2.49
CA ARG A 75 8.02 2.22 -3.19
C ARG A 75 8.46 3.62 -2.80
N ASN A 76 9.72 3.92 -3.08
CA ASN A 76 10.34 5.21 -2.83
C ASN A 76 11.32 5.52 -3.98
N HIS A 77 12.18 6.51 -3.77
CA HIS A 77 13.18 6.95 -4.73
C HIS A 77 14.40 6.00 -4.84
N ASP A 78 14.47 4.97 -4.01
CA ASP A 78 15.52 3.96 -4.01
C ASP A 78 15.02 2.63 -4.59
N GLU A 79 15.87 1.63 -4.60
CA GLU A 79 15.50 0.26 -4.88
C GLU A 79 14.52 -0.29 -3.83
N LEU A 80 13.79 -1.33 -4.20
CA LEU A 80 13.09 -2.16 -3.23
C LEU A 80 14.16 -2.92 -2.46
N THR A 81 14.53 -2.41 -1.29
CA THR A 81 15.56 -3.01 -0.43
C THR A 81 15.10 -4.37 0.09
N LEU A 82 16.02 -5.33 0.03
CA LEU A 82 15.91 -6.71 0.50
C LEU A 82 17.04 -7.03 1.49
N GLU A 83 17.53 -6.01 2.20
CA GLU A 83 18.54 -6.18 3.24
C GLU A 83 17.96 -6.91 4.46
N MET A 84 16.77 -6.49 4.90
CA MET A 84 16.11 -6.97 6.13
C MET A 84 15.04 -8.05 5.83
N VAL A 85 15.44 -9.03 5.02
CA VAL A 85 14.69 -10.27 4.73
C VAL A 85 15.63 -11.46 4.86
N THR A 86 15.09 -12.68 5.04
CA THR A 86 15.93 -13.88 5.05
C THR A 86 16.52 -14.14 3.66
N ASP A 87 17.56 -14.97 3.59
CA ASP A 87 18.20 -15.30 2.31
C ASP A 87 17.21 -16.00 1.35
N GLU A 88 16.35 -16.89 1.87
CA GLU A 88 15.32 -17.56 1.07
C GLU A 88 14.25 -16.60 0.55
N GLU A 89 13.81 -15.65 1.39
CA GLU A 89 12.87 -14.60 0.98
C GLU A 89 13.49 -13.70 -0.10
N ARG A 90 14.77 -13.36 0.04
CA ARG A 90 15.51 -12.55 -0.93
C ARG A 90 15.60 -13.23 -2.29
N ASP A 91 15.99 -14.51 -2.30
CA ASP A 91 16.11 -15.29 -3.54
C ASP A 91 14.75 -15.46 -4.21
N TYR A 92 13.68 -15.67 -3.42
CA TYR A 92 12.31 -15.69 -3.93
C TYR A 92 11.92 -14.34 -4.58
N MET A 93 12.16 -13.22 -3.90
CA MET A 93 11.87 -11.89 -4.43
C MET A 93 12.63 -11.61 -5.72
N TYR A 94 13.90 -12.03 -5.81
CA TYR A 94 14.66 -11.90 -7.05
C TYR A 94 14.12 -12.76 -8.19
N ALA A 95 13.75 -14.01 -7.92
CA ALA A 95 13.21 -14.91 -8.93
C ALA A 95 11.89 -14.38 -9.53
N GLU A 96 11.02 -13.83 -8.69
CA GLU A 96 9.70 -13.39 -9.11
C GLU A 96 9.71 -11.98 -9.73
N TYR A 97 10.41 -11.03 -9.12
CA TYR A 97 10.32 -9.60 -9.46
C TYR A 97 11.51 -9.05 -10.27
N ALA A 98 12.65 -9.75 -10.28
CA ALA A 98 13.89 -9.30 -10.93
C ALA A 98 14.45 -10.36 -11.90
N LYS A 99 13.65 -10.70 -12.93
CA LYS A 99 13.99 -11.68 -13.97
C LYS A 99 15.19 -11.27 -14.83
N ASP A 100 15.35 -9.98 -15.11
CA ASP A 100 16.56 -9.45 -15.75
C ASP A 100 17.59 -9.08 -14.66
N PRO A 101 18.84 -9.58 -14.73
CA PRO A 101 19.89 -9.20 -13.79
C PRO A 101 20.09 -7.68 -13.63
N ARG A 102 19.80 -6.88 -14.67
CA ARG A 102 19.90 -5.41 -14.63
C ARG A 102 18.89 -4.77 -13.70
N MET A 103 17.80 -5.46 -13.35
CA MET A 103 16.80 -4.98 -12.40
C MET A 103 17.32 -5.01 -10.96
N LYS A 104 18.42 -5.74 -10.71
CA LYS A 104 19.05 -5.84 -9.39
C LYS A 104 20.09 -4.74 -9.21
N ILE A 105 20.15 -4.18 -8.02
CA ILE A 105 21.21 -3.27 -7.58
C ILE A 105 21.40 -3.45 -6.08
N ASN A 106 22.64 -3.38 -5.60
CA ASN A 106 22.99 -3.65 -4.20
C ASN A 106 22.31 -4.94 -3.70
N VAL A 107 21.53 -4.84 -2.61
CA VAL A 107 20.68 -5.90 -2.08
C VAL A 107 19.21 -5.52 -2.29
N GLY A 108 18.80 -5.28 -3.55
CA GLY A 108 17.42 -4.90 -3.87
C GLY A 108 17.06 -4.86 -5.35
N ILE A 109 15.84 -4.37 -5.63
CA ILE A 109 15.24 -4.34 -6.98
C ILE A 109 14.88 -2.89 -7.37
N ARG A 110 15.59 -2.34 -8.36
CA ARG A 110 15.40 -0.94 -8.82
C ARG A 110 14.30 -0.79 -9.87
N LYS A 111 13.08 -1.15 -9.47
CA LYS A 111 11.87 -1.01 -10.30
C LYS A 111 10.81 -0.16 -9.61
N ARG A 112 9.93 0.46 -10.40
CA ARG A 112 8.73 1.18 -9.91
C ARG A 112 7.60 0.20 -9.57
N LEU A 113 6.56 0.71 -8.89
CA LEU A 113 5.42 -0.09 -8.46
C LEU A 113 4.69 -0.76 -9.64
N ALA A 114 4.31 0.01 -10.66
CA ALA A 114 3.55 -0.54 -11.79
C ALA A 114 4.34 -1.62 -12.56
N PRO A 115 5.64 -1.42 -12.89
CA PRO A 115 6.47 -2.49 -13.47
C PRO A 115 6.71 -3.70 -12.58
N LEU A 116 6.73 -3.56 -11.25
CA LEU A 116 6.80 -4.70 -10.32
C LEU A 116 5.52 -5.55 -10.35
N LEU A 117 4.38 -4.92 -10.59
CA LEU A 117 3.06 -5.56 -10.62
C LEU A 117 2.58 -5.87 -12.04
N ASP A 118 3.49 -5.97 -13.01
CA ASP A 118 3.19 -6.26 -14.42
C ASP A 118 2.14 -5.30 -15.04
N ASN A 119 2.08 -4.05 -14.57
CA ASN A 119 1.05 -3.05 -14.90
C ASN A 119 -0.40 -3.50 -14.61
N GLY A 120 -0.55 -4.49 -13.73
CA GLY A 120 -1.84 -5.02 -13.30
C GLY A 120 -2.59 -3.99 -12.46
N ARG A 121 -3.70 -3.48 -12.98
CA ARG A 121 -4.47 -2.44 -12.30
C ARG A 121 -5.02 -2.95 -10.97
N ASP A 122 -5.61 -4.14 -10.97
CA ASP A 122 -6.22 -4.70 -9.77
C ASP A 122 -5.16 -4.97 -8.70
N GLU A 123 -3.94 -5.37 -9.09
CA GLU A 123 -2.79 -5.52 -8.19
C GLU A 123 -2.34 -4.18 -7.58
N ILE A 124 -2.29 -3.11 -8.38
CA ILE A 124 -1.95 -1.77 -7.87
C ILE A 124 -3.03 -1.29 -6.89
N GLU A 125 -4.31 -1.47 -7.21
CA GLU A 125 -5.41 -1.09 -6.31
C GLU A 125 -5.36 -1.89 -5.01
N LEU A 126 -5.19 -3.22 -5.09
CA LEU A 126 -5.07 -4.10 -3.93
C LEU A 126 -3.89 -3.72 -3.02
N MET A 127 -2.71 -3.49 -3.59
CA MET A 127 -1.52 -3.11 -2.83
C MET A 127 -1.71 -1.78 -2.10
N ASN A 128 -2.36 -0.81 -2.75
CA ASN A 128 -2.71 0.46 -2.11
C ASN A 128 -3.81 0.28 -1.06
N ALA A 129 -4.82 -0.57 -1.29
CA ALA A 129 -5.85 -0.87 -0.29
C ALA A 129 -5.26 -1.53 0.96
N ILE A 130 -4.31 -2.45 0.82
CA ILE A 130 -3.59 -2.99 1.97
C ILE A 130 -2.79 -1.87 2.65
N LEU A 131 -1.97 -1.11 1.89
CA LEU A 131 -1.16 0.00 2.44
C LEU A 131 -1.99 0.98 3.27
N PHE A 132 -3.12 1.41 2.72
CA PHE A 132 -3.98 2.43 3.33
C PHE A 132 -4.80 1.92 4.51
N SER A 133 -5.01 0.60 4.62
CA SER A 133 -5.75 -0.04 5.71
C SER A 133 -4.87 -0.49 6.88
N LEU A 134 -3.55 -0.46 6.75
CA LEU A 134 -2.60 -0.77 7.83
C LEU A 134 -2.43 0.42 8.80
N PRO A 135 -2.00 0.18 10.06
CA PRO A 135 -1.78 1.24 11.04
C PRO A 135 -0.56 2.09 10.66
N GLY A 136 -0.80 3.36 10.37
CA GLY A 136 0.26 4.31 9.99
C GLY A 136 -0.19 5.43 9.07
N SER A 137 0.79 6.21 8.65
CA SER A 137 0.65 7.29 7.67
C SER A 137 1.25 6.85 6.33
N PRO A 138 0.43 6.73 5.27
CA PRO A 138 0.88 6.30 3.95
C PRO A 138 1.67 7.40 3.24
N VAL A 139 2.76 7.00 2.58
CA VAL A 139 3.60 7.83 1.72
C VAL A 139 3.51 7.29 0.30
N LEU A 140 3.06 8.15 -0.62
CA LEU A 140 3.00 7.84 -2.04
C LEU A 140 4.22 8.41 -2.76
N TYR A 141 4.84 7.60 -3.60
CA TYR A 141 5.93 8.04 -4.46
C TYR A 141 5.39 8.67 -5.73
N TYR A 142 5.91 9.85 -6.10
CA TYR A 142 5.36 10.65 -7.21
C TYR A 142 5.28 9.84 -8.50
N GLY A 143 4.14 9.88 -9.18
CA GLY A 143 3.91 9.17 -10.44
C GLY A 143 3.35 7.77 -10.26
N ASP A 144 3.41 7.16 -9.08
CA ASP A 144 2.78 5.86 -8.85
C ASP A 144 1.25 5.97 -8.91
N GLU A 145 0.68 7.15 -8.59
CA GLU A 145 -0.74 7.45 -8.73
C GLU A 145 -1.24 7.48 -10.19
N ILE A 146 -0.34 7.56 -11.16
CA ILE A 146 -0.64 7.41 -12.60
C ILE A 146 -0.05 6.12 -13.19
N ALA A 147 0.58 5.25 -12.39
CA ALA A 147 1.29 4.05 -12.85
C ALA A 147 2.50 4.37 -13.75
N MET A 148 3.33 5.35 -13.38
CA MET A 148 4.62 5.57 -14.04
C MET A 148 5.49 4.31 -14.00
N GLY A 149 6.22 4.09 -15.10
CA GLY A 149 7.19 3.01 -15.24
C GLY A 149 8.58 3.38 -14.73
N ASP A 150 9.54 2.55 -15.08
CA ASP A 150 10.95 2.77 -14.79
C ASP A 150 11.81 2.62 -16.06
N ASN A 151 13.06 3.06 -15.97
CA ASN A 151 14.08 2.79 -16.97
C ASN A 151 15.33 2.19 -16.31
N VAL A 152 15.38 0.86 -16.24
CA VAL A 152 16.50 0.10 -15.64
C VAL A 152 17.85 0.27 -16.35
N PHE A 153 17.87 0.89 -17.54
CA PHE A 153 19.10 1.20 -18.25
C PHE A 153 19.75 2.51 -17.79
N LEU A 154 19.03 3.32 -17.01
CA LEU A 154 19.63 4.45 -16.31
C LEU A 154 20.55 3.94 -15.17
N GLY A 155 21.61 4.69 -14.91
CA GLY A 155 22.59 4.36 -13.90
C GLY A 155 22.00 4.40 -12.49
N ASP A 156 22.61 3.64 -11.58
CA ASP A 156 22.21 3.57 -10.17
C ASP A 156 20.68 3.36 -10.00
N ARG A 157 20.01 4.28 -9.31
CA ARG A 157 18.57 4.28 -9.00
C ARG A 157 17.80 5.30 -9.84
N ASP A 158 18.45 5.95 -10.80
CA ASP A 158 17.83 7.01 -11.61
C ASP A 158 16.69 6.49 -12.49
N GLY A 159 16.64 5.17 -12.72
CA GLY A 159 15.56 4.49 -13.43
C GLY A 159 14.17 4.73 -12.83
N VAL A 160 14.06 4.95 -11.51
CA VAL A 160 12.78 5.25 -10.84
C VAL A 160 12.56 6.76 -10.62
N ARG A 161 13.54 7.60 -11.01
CA ARG A 161 13.59 9.05 -10.75
C ARG A 161 13.39 9.88 -12.02
N THR A 162 12.78 9.30 -13.05
CA THR A 162 12.51 9.99 -14.32
C THR A 162 11.51 11.14 -14.15
N PRO A 163 11.51 12.14 -15.05
CA PRO A 163 10.62 13.29 -14.94
C PRO A 163 9.14 12.90 -14.87
N MET A 164 8.36 13.63 -14.06
CA MET A 164 6.91 13.43 -13.94
C MET A 164 6.19 13.63 -15.29
N GLN A 165 5.22 12.77 -15.60
CA GLN A 165 4.50 12.74 -16.88
C GLN A 165 3.18 13.51 -16.79
N TRP A 166 3.23 14.82 -17.02
CA TRP A 166 2.07 15.71 -16.91
C TRP A 166 1.12 15.64 -18.10
N THR A 167 1.66 15.63 -19.32
CA THR A 167 0.89 15.69 -20.57
C THR A 167 1.51 14.79 -21.64
N GLY A 168 0.82 14.62 -22.77
CA GLY A 168 1.37 13.96 -23.96
C GLY A 168 2.30 14.82 -24.82
N ASP A 169 2.56 16.07 -24.42
CA ASP A 169 3.38 17.03 -25.16
C ASP A 169 4.89 16.80 -24.94
N ARG A 170 5.73 17.65 -25.56
CA ARG A 170 7.19 17.67 -25.43
C ARG A 170 7.63 17.43 -23.98
N ASN A 171 8.56 16.49 -23.81
CA ASN A 171 9.13 16.09 -22.53
C ASN A 171 8.07 15.65 -21.48
N GLY A 172 6.92 15.12 -21.91
CA GLY A 172 5.82 14.77 -21.02
C GLY A 172 5.18 15.98 -20.33
N GLY A 173 5.36 17.19 -20.85
CA GLY A 173 4.97 18.45 -20.20
C GLY A 173 5.81 18.83 -18.98
N PHE A 174 6.90 18.12 -18.67
CA PHE A 174 7.77 18.41 -17.54
C PHE A 174 8.57 19.71 -17.72
N SER A 175 9.07 19.96 -18.93
CA SER A 175 9.91 21.13 -19.22
C SER A 175 9.86 21.50 -20.70
N ARG A 176 10.05 22.79 -20.98
CA ARG A 176 10.19 23.33 -22.35
C ARG A 176 11.63 23.33 -22.88
N ALA A 177 12.60 22.94 -22.04
CA ALA A 177 14.02 22.89 -22.40
C ALA A 177 14.30 21.90 -23.54
N ASP A 178 15.50 21.99 -24.15
CA ASP A 178 15.99 20.96 -25.05
C ASP A 178 16.00 19.59 -24.34
N PHE A 179 15.59 18.54 -25.02
CA PHE A 179 15.46 17.21 -24.41
C PHE A 179 16.80 16.71 -23.86
N ALA A 180 17.91 17.07 -24.51
CA ALA A 180 19.26 16.68 -24.11
C ALA A 180 19.76 17.46 -22.86
N GLN A 181 19.05 18.51 -22.46
CA GLN A 181 19.37 19.31 -21.27
C GLN A 181 18.58 18.87 -20.03
N LEU A 182 17.68 17.89 -20.16
CA LEU A 182 16.97 17.34 -19.01
C LEU A 182 17.94 16.56 -18.12
N TYR A 183 17.71 16.61 -16.80
CA TYR A 183 18.53 15.87 -15.84
C TYR A 183 18.41 14.34 -16.05
N ALA A 184 17.25 13.88 -16.53
CA ALA A 184 16.98 12.50 -16.90
C ALA A 184 15.96 12.47 -18.06
N PRO A 185 16.01 11.45 -18.94
CA PRO A 185 15.04 11.34 -20.03
C PRO A 185 13.64 10.96 -19.49
N PRO A 186 12.57 11.53 -20.04
CA PRO A 186 11.22 11.04 -19.79
C PRO A 186 11.04 9.64 -20.41
N LEU A 187 10.09 8.85 -19.90
CA LEU A 187 9.83 7.53 -20.47
C LEU A 187 9.13 7.67 -21.82
N ILE A 188 9.57 6.88 -22.79
CA ILE A 188 9.05 6.87 -24.17
C ILE A 188 8.69 5.46 -24.65
N ASP A 189 8.76 4.47 -23.76
CA ASP A 189 8.39 3.11 -24.09
C ASP A 189 6.86 3.01 -24.34
N PRO A 190 6.40 2.00 -25.09
CA PRO A 190 5.00 1.93 -25.50
C PRO A 190 4.02 1.65 -24.35
N VAL A 191 4.49 1.17 -23.19
CA VAL A 191 3.62 0.80 -22.05
C VAL A 191 3.53 1.94 -21.04
N TYR A 192 4.67 2.51 -20.65
CA TYR A 192 4.76 3.51 -19.58
C TYR A 192 5.13 4.91 -20.06
N GLY A 193 5.42 5.09 -21.36
CA GLY A 193 5.80 6.37 -21.92
C GLY A 193 4.73 7.44 -21.75
N PHE A 194 5.15 8.71 -21.67
CA PHE A 194 4.24 9.82 -21.35
C PHE A 194 3.09 10.01 -22.36
N GLN A 195 3.21 9.47 -23.58
CA GLN A 195 2.12 9.45 -24.55
C GLN A 195 0.96 8.53 -24.13
N ALA A 196 1.25 7.44 -23.42
CA ALA A 196 0.25 6.51 -22.89
C ALA A 196 -0.15 6.86 -21.45
N VAL A 197 0.83 7.23 -20.61
CA VAL A 197 0.65 7.48 -19.18
C VAL A 197 0.93 8.94 -18.87
N ASN A 198 -0.10 9.77 -18.67
CA ASN A 198 0.08 11.14 -18.19
C ASN A 198 -1.12 11.66 -17.40
N VAL A 199 -0.86 12.68 -16.58
CA VAL A 199 -1.87 13.30 -15.70
C VAL A 199 -3.04 13.87 -16.50
N GLU A 200 -2.79 14.60 -17.59
CA GLU A 200 -3.86 15.23 -18.39
C GLU A 200 -4.86 14.21 -18.93
N ALA A 201 -4.37 13.12 -19.51
CA ALA A 201 -5.21 12.02 -20.00
C ALA A 201 -6.01 11.39 -18.84
N GLN A 202 -5.35 11.09 -17.72
CA GLN A 202 -6.02 10.47 -16.57
C GLN A 202 -7.02 11.41 -15.89
N LEU A 203 -6.85 12.73 -15.94
CA LEU A 203 -7.85 13.68 -15.44
C LEU A 203 -9.13 13.69 -16.28
N ARG A 204 -9.05 13.41 -17.59
CA ARG A 204 -10.19 13.33 -18.51
C ARG A 204 -11.00 12.04 -18.34
N HIS A 205 -10.37 10.94 -17.93
CA HIS A 205 -11.04 9.64 -17.72
C HIS A 205 -11.48 9.43 -16.27
N SER A 206 -12.78 9.27 -16.01
CA SER A 206 -13.34 9.13 -14.65
C SER A 206 -12.93 7.85 -13.91
N THR A 207 -12.55 6.81 -14.66
CA THR A 207 -12.11 5.50 -14.16
C THR A 207 -10.57 5.34 -14.14
N SER A 208 -9.81 6.41 -14.39
CA SER A 208 -8.35 6.39 -14.36
C SER A 208 -7.77 6.04 -12.98
N LEU A 209 -6.48 5.71 -12.93
CA LEU A 209 -5.78 5.43 -11.65
C LEU A 209 -5.75 6.67 -10.79
N LEU A 210 -5.43 7.80 -11.37
CA LEU A 210 -5.41 9.07 -10.66
C LEU A 210 -6.77 9.41 -10.05
N ARG A 211 -7.87 9.23 -10.79
CA ARG A 211 -9.22 9.50 -10.27
C ARG A 211 -9.59 8.53 -9.17
N TRP A 212 -9.28 7.24 -9.34
CA TRP A 212 -9.49 6.23 -8.31
C TRP A 212 -8.69 6.55 -7.05
N MET A 213 -7.39 6.82 -7.17
CA MET A 213 -6.48 7.14 -6.06
C MET A 213 -6.96 8.38 -5.28
N ARG A 214 -7.40 9.43 -5.99
CA ARG A 214 -7.97 10.62 -5.35
C ARG A 214 -9.23 10.30 -4.55
N ARG A 215 -10.14 9.50 -5.09
CA ARG A 215 -11.36 9.06 -4.36
C ARG A 215 -10.99 8.19 -3.17
N PHE A 216 -10.03 7.29 -3.34
CA PHE A 216 -9.57 6.36 -2.32
C PHE A 216 -8.94 7.10 -1.13
N ILE A 217 -8.07 8.07 -1.40
CA ILE A 217 -7.48 8.94 -0.36
C ILE A 217 -8.54 9.79 0.32
N ALA A 218 -9.52 10.33 -0.43
CA ALA A 218 -10.63 11.09 0.16
C ALA A 218 -11.44 10.22 1.12
N LEU A 219 -11.81 9.01 0.70
CA LEU A 219 -12.49 8.03 1.55
C LEU A 219 -11.69 7.73 2.82
N ARG A 220 -10.39 7.46 2.70
CA ARG A 220 -9.53 7.22 3.89
C ARG A 220 -9.53 8.42 4.84
N LYS A 221 -9.60 9.66 4.34
CA LYS A 221 -9.64 10.88 5.17
C LYS A 221 -10.98 11.07 5.89
N GLU A 222 -12.06 10.49 5.38
CA GLU A 222 -13.37 10.48 6.05
C GLU A 222 -13.37 9.57 7.29
N HIS A 223 -12.43 8.62 7.39
CA HIS A 223 -12.33 7.62 8.44
C HIS A 223 -10.99 7.69 9.19
N PRO A 224 -10.90 8.46 10.30
CA PRO A 224 -9.68 8.59 11.11
C PRO A 224 -9.11 7.24 11.61
N VAL A 225 -9.97 6.22 11.72
CA VAL A 225 -9.61 4.86 12.13
C VAL A 225 -8.42 4.28 11.36
N PHE A 226 -8.23 4.64 10.09
CA PHE A 226 -7.10 4.15 9.32
C PHE A 226 -5.76 4.72 9.77
N GLY A 227 -5.74 5.96 10.25
CA GLY A 227 -4.52 6.63 10.75
C GLY A 227 -4.28 6.40 12.24
N LEU A 228 -5.33 6.44 13.05
CA LEU A 228 -5.23 6.48 14.52
C LEU A 228 -5.75 5.22 15.21
N GLY A 229 -6.49 4.37 14.49
CA GLY A 229 -7.12 3.20 15.08
C GLY A 229 -6.19 2.03 15.33
N THR A 230 -6.60 1.17 16.25
CA THR A 230 -5.97 -0.10 16.55
C THR A 230 -6.00 -1.03 15.35
N TYR A 231 -5.20 -2.09 15.40
CA TYR A 231 -5.18 -3.16 14.41
C TYR A 231 -5.46 -4.47 15.13
N GLU A 232 -6.54 -5.16 14.76
CA GLU A 232 -6.89 -6.49 15.25
C GLU A 232 -6.86 -7.46 14.06
N PRO A 233 -5.89 -8.40 13.99
CA PRO A 233 -5.81 -9.36 12.91
C PRO A 233 -7.01 -10.31 12.96
N LEU A 234 -7.57 -10.64 11.80
CA LEU A 234 -8.68 -11.58 11.66
C LEU A 234 -8.30 -12.68 10.64
N PRO A 235 -7.33 -13.57 10.97
CA PRO A 235 -6.84 -14.57 10.04
C PRO A 235 -7.92 -15.61 9.72
N PRO A 236 -8.39 -15.71 8.47
CA PRO A 236 -9.37 -16.71 8.10
C PRO A 236 -8.73 -18.08 7.81
N SER A 237 -9.56 -19.12 7.72
CA SER A 237 -9.12 -20.45 7.30
C SER A 237 -8.59 -20.49 5.85
N ASN A 238 -9.07 -19.59 4.98
CA ASN A 238 -8.56 -19.44 3.62
C ASN A 238 -7.31 -18.55 3.61
N PRO A 239 -6.09 -19.10 3.42
CA PRO A 239 -4.85 -18.33 3.53
C PRO A 239 -4.69 -17.27 2.44
N ARG A 240 -5.52 -17.32 1.39
CA ARG A 240 -5.51 -16.35 0.27
C ARG A 240 -6.17 -15.02 0.63
N ILE A 241 -6.86 -14.95 1.77
CA ILE A 241 -7.55 -13.75 2.22
C ILE A 241 -6.79 -13.11 3.37
N PHE A 242 -6.50 -11.82 3.23
CA PHE A 242 -5.98 -10.97 4.30
C PHE A 242 -7.11 -10.10 4.86
N ALA A 243 -7.51 -10.37 6.10
CA ALA A 243 -8.56 -9.64 6.80
C ALA A 243 -8.14 -9.14 8.17
N HIS A 244 -8.64 -7.96 8.54
CA HIS A 244 -8.36 -7.33 9.82
C HIS A 244 -9.43 -6.30 10.17
N ILE A 245 -9.53 -5.97 11.45
CA ILE A 245 -10.39 -4.91 11.98
C ILE A 245 -9.53 -3.71 12.36
N ARG A 246 -10.01 -2.51 12.05
CA ARG A 246 -9.50 -1.24 12.57
C ARG A 246 -10.56 -0.63 13.48
N SER A 247 -10.15 -0.15 14.66
CA SER A 247 -11.06 0.45 15.65
C SER A 247 -10.49 1.73 16.24
N TYR A 248 -11.29 2.79 16.26
CA TYR A 248 -10.94 4.10 16.81
C TYR A 248 -12.21 4.81 17.25
N GLU A 249 -12.36 5.05 18.55
CA GLU A 249 -13.59 5.58 19.12
C GLU A 249 -14.80 4.74 18.66
N ASP A 250 -15.79 5.35 18.02
CA ASP A 250 -16.97 4.67 17.48
C ASP A 250 -16.80 4.15 16.04
N ASP A 251 -15.69 4.49 15.37
CA ASP A 251 -15.41 4.09 13.99
C ASP A 251 -14.75 2.70 13.98
N LEU A 252 -15.50 1.72 13.48
CA LEU A 252 -15.12 0.31 13.43
C LEU A 252 -15.18 -0.18 11.99
N VAL A 253 -14.03 -0.54 11.43
CA VAL A 253 -13.90 -0.91 10.01
C VAL A 253 -13.32 -2.30 9.84
N LEU A 254 -14.04 -3.15 9.12
CA LEU A 254 -13.59 -4.46 8.63
C LEU A 254 -12.97 -4.32 7.25
N CYS A 255 -11.70 -4.71 7.13
CA CYS A 255 -10.98 -4.75 5.86
C CYS A 255 -10.78 -6.21 5.44
N VAL A 256 -11.10 -6.55 4.18
CA VAL A 256 -10.96 -7.91 3.62
C VAL A 256 -10.35 -7.80 2.24
N HIS A 257 -9.24 -8.49 2.00
CA HIS A 257 -8.46 -8.38 0.76
C HIS A 257 -8.20 -9.77 0.17
N ASN A 258 -8.51 -9.96 -1.11
CA ASN A 258 -8.20 -11.19 -1.83
C ASN A 258 -6.81 -11.10 -2.47
N LEU A 259 -5.86 -11.89 -1.96
CA LEU A 259 -4.50 -11.98 -2.48
C LEU A 259 -4.37 -12.96 -3.65
N ALA A 260 -5.45 -13.59 -4.11
CA ALA A 260 -5.42 -14.50 -5.25
C ALA A 260 -5.80 -13.80 -6.57
N ARG A 261 -5.27 -14.32 -7.68
CA ARG A 261 -5.67 -14.02 -9.06
C ARG A 261 -6.99 -14.66 -9.47
N SER A 262 -7.62 -15.41 -8.57
CA SER A 262 -8.90 -16.09 -8.79
C SER A 262 -9.94 -15.61 -7.77
N ALA A 263 -11.21 -15.81 -8.08
CA ALA A 263 -12.28 -15.56 -7.12
C ALA A 263 -12.11 -16.46 -5.89
N GLN A 264 -12.33 -15.90 -4.71
CA GLN A 264 -12.20 -16.60 -3.43
C GLN A 264 -13.46 -16.42 -2.59
N ALA A 265 -13.75 -17.42 -1.77
CA ALA A 265 -14.75 -17.35 -0.72
C ALA A 265 -14.06 -17.44 0.64
N VAL A 266 -14.65 -16.79 1.64
CA VAL A 266 -14.14 -16.79 3.01
C VAL A 266 -15.28 -16.72 4.00
N GLU A 267 -15.13 -17.46 5.10
CA GLU A 267 -15.98 -17.36 6.27
C GLU A 267 -15.19 -16.63 7.37
N LEU A 268 -15.75 -15.55 7.90
CA LEU A 268 -15.13 -14.74 8.94
C LEU A 268 -15.88 -14.91 10.26
N ASP A 269 -15.17 -15.18 11.35
CA ASP A 269 -15.76 -15.11 12.69
C ASP A 269 -15.93 -13.66 13.11
N LEU A 270 -17.16 -13.15 12.98
CA LEU A 270 -17.54 -11.80 13.39
C LEU A 270 -18.47 -11.83 14.61
N SER A 271 -18.51 -12.92 15.37
CA SER A 271 -19.43 -13.10 16.51
C SER A 271 -19.34 -11.98 17.56
N LYS A 272 -18.15 -11.40 17.77
CA LYS A 272 -17.90 -10.22 18.61
C LYS A 272 -18.72 -8.98 18.19
N TYR A 273 -19.08 -8.89 16.92
CA TYR A 273 -19.81 -7.78 16.30
C TYR A 273 -21.25 -8.16 15.93
N LYS A 274 -21.78 -9.24 16.53
CA LYS A 274 -23.15 -9.69 16.35
C LYS A 274 -24.12 -8.53 16.52
N GLY A 275 -25.08 -8.45 15.61
CA GLY A 275 -26.10 -7.42 15.62
C GLY A 275 -25.80 -6.24 14.71
N ARG A 276 -24.52 -5.99 14.37
CA ARG A 276 -24.10 -4.92 13.48
C ARG A 276 -24.30 -5.27 11.99
N HIS A 277 -24.34 -4.26 11.16
CA HIS A 277 -24.36 -4.38 9.70
C HIS A 277 -23.04 -3.90 9.10
N PRO A 278 -22.39 -4.68 8.23
CA PRO A 278 -21.31 -4.18 7.41
C PRO A 278 -21.87 -3.24 6.32
N VAL A 279 -21.41 -2.00 6.27
CA VAL A 279 -21.74 -1.04 5.21
C VAL A 279 -20.49 -0.76 4.40
N GLU A 280 -20.53 -1.12 3.12
CA GLU A 280 -19.40 -1.02 2.21
C GLU A 280 -19.02 0.45 1.98
N LEU A 281 -17.75 0.82 2.19
CA LEU A 281 -17.33 2.22 2.29
C LEU A 281 -17.40 3.00 0.96
N PHE A 282 -17.19 2.37 -0.19
CA PHE A 282 -17.20 3.03 -1.50
C PHE A 282 -18.60 3.38 -1.98
N GLY A 283 -19.48 2.38 -2.00
CA GLY A 283 -20.84 2.42 -2.51
C GLY A 283 -21.91 2.64 -1.43
N ARG A 284 -21.53 2.61 -0.15
CA ARG A 284 -22.44 2.75 1.01
C ARG A 284 -23.54 1.70 1.01
N SER A 285 -23.25 0.53 0.45
CA SER A 285 -24.20 -0.58 0.36
C SER A 285 -24.21 -1.35 1.67
N ARG A 286 -25.39 -1.52 2.27
CA ARG A 286 -25.58 -2.31 3.50
C ARG A 286 -25.59 -3.79 3.16
N PHE A 287 -24.74 -4.55 3.82
CA PHE A 287 -24.67 -6.00 3.74
C PHE A 287 -25.55 -6.66 4.84
N PRO A 288 -25.84 -7.97 4.74
CA PRO A 288 -26.59 -8.69 5.75
C PRO A 288 -26.07 -8.50 7.18
N ARG A 289 -26.98 -8.59 8.15
CA ARG A 289 -26.64 -8.44 9.58
C ARG A 289 -25.68 -9.54 10.02
N ILE A 290 -24.71 -9.18 10.86
CA ILE A 290 -23.81 -10.14 11.49
C ILE A 290 -24.60 -10.97 12.51
N GLY A 291 -24.70 -12.28 12.25
CA GLY A 291 -25.36 -13.25 13.11
C GLY A 291 -24.39 -13.98 14.05
N GLU A 292 -24.78 -15.19 14.46
CA GLU A 292 -23.94 -16.09 15.28
C GLU A 292 -23.06 -17.01 14.43
N TRP A 293 -23.39 -17.15 13.14
CA TRP A 293 -22.67 -18.02 12.21
C TRP A 293 -21.52 -17.27 11.53
N PRO A 294 -20.49 -18.00 11.05
CA PRO A 294 -19.43 -17.40 10.25
C PRO A 294 -19.99 -16.58 9.08
N TYR A 295 -19.45 -15.38 8.91
CA TYR A 295 -19.93 -14.43 7.93
C TYR A 295 -19.29 -14.72 6.56
N LEU A 296 -20.08 -15.25 5.63
CA LEU A 296 -19.62 -15.61 4.29
C LEU A 296 -19.46 -14.37 3.40
N LEU A 297 -18.28 -14.23 2.81
CA LEU A 297 -17.98 -13.26 1.75
C LEU A 297 -17.40 -13.95 0.52
N THR A 298 -17.68 -13.38 -0.65
CA THR A 298 -17.05 -13.76 -1.91
C THR A 298 -16.38 -12.54 -2.52
N LEU A 299 -15.15 -12.72 -2.99
CA LEU A 299 -14.32 -11.66 -3.54
C LEU A 299 -13.89 -12.02 -4.96
N ALA A 300 -13.95 -11.05 -5.86
CA ALA A 300 -13.37 -11.15 -7.19
C ALA A 300 -11.84 -11.29 -7.11
N PRO A 301 -11.16 -11.75 -8.19
CA PRO A 301 -9.70 -11.72 -8.29
C PRO A 301 -9.13 -10.37 -7.86
N ARG A 302 -8.15 -10.37 -6.94
CA ARG A 302 -7.51 -9.15 -6.42
C ARG A 302 -8.49 -8.11 -5.83
N GLY A 303 -9.74 -8.49 -5.60
CA GLY A 303 -10.77 -7.63 -5.03
C GLY A 303 -10.58 -7.45 -3.53
N PHE A 304 -11.15 -6.38 -3.00
CA PHE A 304 -11.15 -6.10 -1.58
C PHE A 304 -12.45 -5.40 -1.19
N TYR A 305 -12.77 -5.43 0.10
CA TYR A 305 -13.85 -4.68 0.71
C TYR A 305 -13.37 -3.99 1.97
N TRP A 306 -13.81 -2.75 2.16
CA TRP A 306 -13.77 -2.08 3.44
C TRP A 306 -15.20 -1.82 3.88
N PHE A 307 -15.56 -2.29 5.07
CA PHE A 307 -16.90 -2.14 5.63
C PHE A 307 -16.85 -1.37 6.94
N GLN A 308 -17.67 -0.35 7.10
CA GLN A 308 -17.98 0.19 8.42
C GLN A 308 -18.98 -0.74 9.11
N LEU A 309 -18.71 -1.15 10.34
CA LEU A 309 -19.62 -1.98 11.13
C LEU A 309 -20.54 -1.10 11.98
N VAL A 310 -21.71 -0.80 11.45
CA VAL A 310 -22.70 0.07 12.10
C VAL A 310 -23.67 -0.74 12.95
N GLU A 311 -24.17 -0.16 14.03
CA GLU A 311 -25.23 -0.78 14.83
C GLU A 311 -26.54 -0.87 14.02
N ALA A 312 -27.43 -1.77 14.41
CA ALA A 312 -28.78 -1.77 13.86
C ALA A 312 -29.51 -0.55 14.44
N ASP A 313 -30.20 0.22 13.59
CA ASP A 313 -31.10 1.26 14.08
C ASP A 313 -32.11 0.62 15.05
N GLU A 314 -32.42 1.29 16.17
CA GLU A 314 -33.31 0.75 17.21
C GLU A 314 -34.75 0.45 16.71
N ASP A 315 -35.08 0.83 15.48
CA ASP A 315 -36.40 0.73 14.86
C ASP A 315 -36.55 -0.35 13.75
N GLU A 316 -35.56 -1.25 13.54
CA GLU A 316 -35.63 -2.41 12.61
C GLU A 316 -35.64 -3.78 13.30
#